data_AF-A0A356E3X6-F1
#
_entry.id   AF-A0A356E3X6-F1
#
_cell.length_a   1.000
_cell.length_b   1.000
_cell.length_c   1.000
_cell.angle_alpha   90.00
_cell.angle_beta   90.00
_cell.angle_gamma   90.00
#
_symmetry.space_group_name_H-M   'P 1'
#
loop_
_entity.id
_entity.type
_entity.pdbx_description
1 polymer ?
#
loop_
_entity_poly.entity_id
_entity_poly.type
_entity_poly.pdbx_seq_one_letter_code
_entity_poly.pdbx_strand_id
1 'polypeptide(L)'
;MEFIPAWDLVGSDSLAKNTPLFEQFITKASEGGLGEDAVHAFLDYQIVIDFLLSNVDRHLNNFGVLRDTYSLDFVGRAPIFDSGNSMFYQNPLMAKSAIELLKLQTHGFFTTERRHVEHVNVRNLGCVNVSLLPTEEDANLFYAQDKVLHATGYDAIIAQG
;
A
#
# COMPACT_ATOMS: atom_id res chain seq x y z
N MET A 1 -18.56 12.67 7.73
CA MET A 1 -17.43 12.18 6.91
C MET A 1 -17.52 10.67 6.83
N GLU A 2 -17.31 10.12 5.65
CA GLU A 2 -17.33 8.69 5.38
C GLU A 2 -16.17 8.28 4.47
N PHE A 3 -15.82 7.00 4.52
CA PHE A 3 -14.83 6.40 3.64
C PHE A 3 -15.52 5.80 2.41
N ILE A 4 -15.05 6.16 1.23
CA ILE A 4 -15.47 5.54 -0.02
C ILE A 4 -14.29 4.73 -0.58
N PRO A 5 -14.39 3.39 -0.63
CA PRO A 5 -13.32 2.54 -1.13
C PRO A 5 -13.09 2.75 -2.62
N ALA A 6 -11.86 2.54 -3.09
CA ALA A 6 -11.54 2.65 -4.51
C ALA A 6 -12.41 1.73 -5.37
N TRP A 7 -12.77 0.54 -4.86
CA TRP A 7 -13.69 -0.37 -5.54
C TRP A 7 -15.03 0.29 -5.89
N ASP A 8 -15.59 1.09 -5.00
CA ASP A 8 -16.87 1.77 -5.25
C ASP A 8 -16.73 2.92 -6.27
N LEU A 9 -15.51 3.46 -6.46
CA LEU A 9 -15.24 4.49 -7.46
C LEU A 9 -15.02 3.92 -8.86
N VAL A 10 -14.33 2.78 -8.97
CA VAL A 10 -13.83 2.27 -10.27
C VAL A 10 -14.28 0.85 -10.62
N GLY A 11 -14.81 0.08 -9.67
CA GLY A 11 -15.13 -1.34 -9.85
C GLY A 11 -16.24 -1.62 -10.87
N SER A 12 -17.21 -0.72 -11.02
CA SER A 12 -18.23 -0.83 -12.07
C SER A 12 -17.69 -0.50 -13.46
N ASP A 13 -16.79 0.48 -13.55
CA ASP A 13 -16.19 0.94 -14.81
C ASP A 13 -15.10 -0.03 -15.31
N SER A 14 -14.46 -0.78 -14.41
CA SER A 14 -13.45 -1.79 -14.75
C SER A 14 -14.01 -2.97 -15.56
N LEU A 15 -15.31 -3.23 -15.45
CA LEU A 15 -16.00 -4.27 -16.23
C LEU A 15 -16.32 -3.82 -17.66
N ALA A 16 -16.28 -2.52 -17.94
CA ALA A 16 -16.75 -1.93 -19.20
C ALA A 16 -15.65 -1.25 -20.02
N LYS A 17 -14.58 -0.75 -19.40
CA LYS A 17 -13.51 0.03 -20.06
C LYS A 17 -12.16 -0.70 -19.95
N ASN A 18 -11.44 -0.82 -21.07
CA ASN A 18 -10.05 -1.34 -21.13
C ASN A 18 -9.01 -0.40 -20.48
N THR A 19 -9.42 0.53 -19.61
CA THR A 19 -8.51 1.46 -18.94
C THR A 19 -7.96 0.80 -17.67
N PRO A 20 -6.66 0.91 -17.36
CA PRO A 20 -6.12 0.40 -16.11
C PRO A 20 -6.78 1.04 -14.87
N LEU A 21 -7.05 0.24 -13.83
CA LEU A 21 -7.70 0.69 -12.59
C LEU A 21 -7.00 1.88 -11.92
N PHE A 22 -5.66 1.93 -12.00
CA PHE A 22 -4.84 3.00 -11.44
C PHE A 22 -5.22 4.38 -12.01
N GLU A 23 -5.21 4.50 -13.34
CA GLU A 23 -5.59 5.73 -14.05
C GLU A 23 -7.07 6.09 -13.84
N GLN A 24 -7.94 5.08 -13.80
CA GLN A 24 -9.36 5.30 -13.52
C GLN A 24 -9.57 5.89 -12.13
N PHE A 25 -8.83 5.41 -11.12
CA PHE A 25 -8.98 5.90 -9.76
C PHE A 25 -8.53 7.36 -9.64
N ILE A 26 -7.39 7.70 -10.25
CA ILE A 26 -6.89 9.08 -10.32
C ILE A 26 -7.92 9.99 -10.99
N THR A 27 -8.44 9.56 -12.15
CA THR A 27 -9.47 10.31 -12.89
C THR A 27 -10.72 10.52 -12.04
N LYS A 28 -11.24 9.48 -11.39
CA LYS A 28 -12.45 9.56 -10.56
C LYS A 28 -12.27 10.43 -9.32
N ALA A 29 -11.12 10.34 -8.68
CA ALA A 29 -10.78 11.22 -7.56
C ALA A 29 -10.71 12.70 -8.01
N SER A 30 -10.15 12.95 -9.20
CA SER A 30 -10.06 14.28 -9.81
C SER A 30 -11.43 14.84 -10.22
N GLU A 31 -12.29 14.02 -10.83
CA GLU A 31 -13.68 14.37 -11.14
C GLU A 31 -14.48 14.78 -9.89
N GLY A 32 -14.16 14.20 -8.72
CA GLY A 32 -14.76 14.57 -7.43
C GLY A 32 -14.09 15.75 -6.72
N GLY A 33 -13.18 16.47 -7.38
CA GLY A 33 -12.59 17.72 -6.91
C GLY A 33 -11.23 17.59 -6.21
N LEU A 34 -10.63 16.40 -6.15
CA LEU A 34 -9.28 16.24 -5.60
C LEU A 34 -8.23 16.61 -6.65
N GLY A 35 -7.16 17.31 -6.25
CA GLY A 35 -6.08 17.64 -7.20
C GLY A 35 -5.37 16.39 -7.71
N GLU A 36 -5.33 16.21 -9.02
CA GLU A 36 -4.75 15.03 -9.69
C GLU A 36 -3.32 14.73 -9.25
N ASP A 37 -2.43 15.75 -9.29
CA ASP A 37 -1.04 15.63 -8.83
C ASP A 37 -0.95 15.18 -7.36
N ALA A 38 -1.88 15.66 -6.53
CA ALA A 38 -1.92 15.29 -5.13
C ALA A 38 -2.37 13.83 -4.97
N VAL A 39 -3.38 13.39 -5.73
CA VAL A 39 -3.82 11.99 -5.72
C VAL A 39 -2.69 11.08 -6.16
N HIS A 40 -2.01 11.40 -7.27
CA HIS A 40 -0.88 10.63 -7.76
C HIS A 40 0.27 10.57 -6.74
N ALA A 41 0.65 11.70 -6.14
CA ALA A 41 1.71 11.73 -5.14
C ALA A 41 1.38 10.91 -3.88
N PHE A 42 0.10 10.82 -3.51
CA PHE A 42 -0.33 9.97 -2.41
C PHE A 42 -0.30 8.49 -2.78
N LEU A 43 -0.66 8.12 -4.01
CA LEU A 43 -0.53 6.75 -4.49
C LEU A 43 0.94 6.32 -4.58
N ASP A 44 1.82 7.21 -5.04
CA ASP A 44 3.27 6.99 -5.00
C ASP A 44 3.72 6.68 -3.56
N TYR A 45 3.31 7.53 -2.61
CA TYR A 45 3.62 7.33 -1.19
C TYR A 45 3.07 6.01 -0.64
N GLN A 46 1.81 5.66 -0.96
CA GLN A 46 1.20 4.40 -0.54
C GLN A 46 1.96 3.20 -1.10
N ILE A 47 2.31 3.20 -2.39
CA ILE A 47 3.04 2.12 -3.03
C ILE A 47 4.43 1.96 -2.42
N VAL A 48 5.14 3.06 -2.15
CA VAL A 48 6.47 2.99 -1.52
C VAL A 48 6.38 2.44 -0.10
N ILE A 49 5.37 2.87 0.69
CA ILE A 49 5.15 2.34 2.03
C ILE A 49 4.76 0.85 1.99
N ASP A 50 3.84 0.46 1.10
CA ASP A 50 3.43 -0.93 0.97
C ASP A 50 4.61 -1.82 0.56
N PHE A 51 5.49 -1.33 -0.33
CA PHE A 51 6.72 -2.04 -0.69
C PHE A 51 7.68 -2.18 0.50
N LEU A 52 7.92 -1.10 1.26
CA LEU A 52 8.79 -1.12 2.45
C LEU A 52 8.26 -2.06 3.54
N LEU A 53 6.94 -2.18 3.66
CA LEU A 53 6.30 -3.07 4.61
C LEU A 53 6.05 -4.48 4.04
N SER A 54 6.37 -4.73 2.76
CA SER A 54 6.00 -5.96 2.05
C SER A 54 4.51 -6.30 2.20
N ASN A 55 3.65 -5.29 2.05
CA ASN A 55 2.21 -5.42 2.14
C ASN A 55 1.62 -5.90 0.81
N VAL A 56 1.25 -7.17 0.76
CA VAL A 56 0.71 -7.81 -0.44
C VAL A 56 -0.83 -7.75 -0.55
N ASP A 57 -1.50 -7.26 0.49
CA ASP A 57 -2.96 -7.30 0.62
C ASP A 57 -3.63 -5.93 0.50
N ARG A 58 -2.98 -4.98 -0.20
CA ARG A 58 -3.57 -3.69 -0.56
C ARG A 58 -4.62 -3.84 -1.66
N HIS A 59 -5.79 -4.41 -1.36
CA HIS A 59 -6.89 -4.49 -2.33
C HIS A 59 -7.70 -3.18 -2.39
N LEU A 60 -8.58 -3.06 -3.41
CA LEU A 60 -9.34 -1.83 -3.70
C LEU A 60 -10.35 -1.40 -2.62
N ASN A 61 -10.54 -2.20 -1.57
CA ASN A 61 -11.33 -1.82 -0.39
C ASN A 61 -10.46 -1.26 0.74
N ASN A 62 -9.13 -1.38 0.66
CA ASN A 62 -8.17 -0.98 1.70
C ASN A 62 -7.52 0.39 1.41
N PHE A 63 -8.08 1.13 0.45
CA PHE A 63 -7.73 2.52 0.17
C PHE A 63 -8.87 3.18 -0.61
N GLY A 64 -8.86 4.50 -0.69
CA GLY A 64 -9.92 5.26 -1.34
C GLY A 64 -9.92 6.73 -0.96
N VAL A 65 -11.10 7.34 -0.95
CA VAL A 65 -11.28 8.76 -0.66
C VAL A 65 -12.17 8.96 0.57
N LEU A 66 -12.04 10.13 1.19
CA LEU A 66 -12.94 10.61 2.24
C LEU A 66 -13.94 11.56 1.61
N ARG A 67 -15.22 11.38 1.95
CA ARG A 67 -16.33 12.21 1.48
C ARG A 67 -17.01 12.91 2.65
N ASP A 68 -17.37 14.18 2.47
CA ASP A 68 -18.26 14.85 3.41
C ASP A 68 -19.68 14.31 3.25
N THR A 69 -20.31 13.90 4.35
CA THR A 69 -21.61 13.24 4.32
C THR A 69 -22.78 14.20 4.11
N TYR A 70 -22.56 15.51 4.25
CA TYR A 70 -23.57 16.54 4.05
C TYR A 70 -23.49 17.13 2.63
N SER A 71 -22.30 17.52 2.17
CA SER A 71 -22.12 18.11 0.84
C SER A 71 -21.93 17.07 -0.27
N LEU A 72 -21.53 15.84 0.10
CA LEU A 72 -21.13 14.76 -0.81
C LEU A 72 -19.85 15.03 -1.61
N ASP A 73 -19.11 16.09 -1.27
CA ASP A 73 -17.83 16.40 -1.91
C ASP A 73 -16.71 15.53 -1.34
N PHE A 74 -15.72 15.20 -2.17
CA PHE A 74 -14.50 14.56 -1.69
C PHE A 74 -13.65 15.58 -0.94
N VAL A 75 -13.26 15.23 0.29
CA VAL A 75 -12.47 16.10 1.18
C VAL A 75 -11.00 15.70 1.23
N GLY A 76 -10.66 14.51 0.75
CA GLY A 76 -9.27 14.04 0.70
C GLY A 76 -9.16 12.56 0.38
N ARG A 77 -7.94 12.04 0.45
CA ARG A 77 -7.66 10.61 0.33
C ARG A 77 -7.74 9.98 1.72
N ALA A 78 -8.22 8.75 1.81
CA ALA A 78 -8.19 8.00 3.05
C ALA A 78 -6.72 7.79 3.48
N PRO A 79 -6.39 7.85 4.78
CA PRO A 79 -5.07 7.47 5.27
C PRO A 79 -4.68 6.05 4.84
N ILE A 80 -3.40 5.69 4.93
CA ILE A 80 -3.00 4.29 4.77
C ILE A 80 -3.43 3.53 6.03
N PHE A 81 -4.24 2.48 5.87
CA PHE A 81 -4.76 1.65 6.97
C PHE A 81 -4.74 0.16 6.58
N ASP A 82 -5.17 -0.73 7.49
CA ASP A 82 -5.27 -2.17 7.24
C ASP A 82 -4.00 -2.81 6.65
N SER A 83 -2.87 -2.51 7.29
CA SER A 83 -1.57 -3.12 6.94
C SER A 83 -1.25 -4.33 7.82
N GLY A 84 -2.25 -4.95 8.46
CA GLY A 84 -2.05 -6.09 9.37
C GLY A 84 -1.44 -7.32 8.71
N ASN A 85 -1.66 -7.47 7.40
CA ASN A 85 -1.14 -8.56 6.56
C ASN A 85 0.20 -8.19 5.86
N SER A 86 1.01 -7.36 6.51
CA SER A 86 2.33 -6.93 6.03
C SER A 86 3.46 -7.73 6.69
N MET A 87 4.72 -7.34 6.44
CA MET A 87 5.92 -7.83 7.12
C MET A 87 6.05 -9.36 7.09
N PHE A 88 5.79 -9.94 5.91
CA PHE A 88 5.92 -11.39 5.67
C PHE A 88 5.08 -12.29 6.58
N TYR A 89 3.98 -11.79 7.14
CA TYR A 89 3.17 -12.50 8.13
C TYR A 89 2.82 -13.95 7.70
N GLN A 90 2.62 -14.18 6.40
CA GLN A 90 2.28 -15.49 5.85
C GLN A 90 3.51 -16.38 5.61
N ASN A 91 4.64 -15.81 5.20
CA ASN A 91 5.87 -16.55 4.90
C ASN A 91 7.13 -15.73 5.21
N PRO A 92 7.61 -15.77 6.47
CA PRO A 92 8.78 -15.01 6.92
C PRO A 92 10.04 -15.25 6.10
N LEU A 93 10.21 -16.43 5.49
CA LEU A 93 11.41 -16.78 4.73
C LEU A 93 11.58 -15.94 3.46
N MET A 94 10.52 -15.29 2.97
CA MET A 94 10.59 -14.39 1.81
C MET A 94 11.47 -13.17 2.07
N ALA A 95 11.60 -12.72 3.32
CA ALA A 95 12.47 -11.61 3.74
C ALA A 95 13.95 -11.81 3.33
N LYS A 96 14.38 -13.06 3.13
CA LYS A 96 15.80 -13.40 2.86
C LYS A 96 16.26 -13.12 1.43
N SER A 97 15.36 -12.74 0.51
CA SER A 97 15.72 -12.60 -0.91
C SER A 97 14.99 -11.44 -1.58
N ALA A 98 15.74 -10.39 -1.91
CA ALA A 98 15.25 -9.25 -2.69
C ALA A 98 14.62 -9.65 -4.04
N ILE A 99 15.10 -10.73 -4.66
CA ILE A 99 14.52 -11.25 -5.91
C ILE A 99 13.14 -11.85 -5.66
N GLU A 100 12.93 -12.50 -4.52
CA GLU A 100 11.63 -13.06 -4.16
C GLU A 100 10.64 -11.97 -3.75
N LEU A 101 11.09 -10.89 -3.10
CA LEU A 101 10.26 -9.70 -2.82
C LEU A 101 9.62 -9.16 -4.11
N LEU A 102 10.42 -8.90 -5.13
CA LEU A 102 9.92 -8.35 -6.40
C LEU A 102 8.93 -9.26 -7.15
N LYS A 103 8.87 -10.55 -6.81
CA LYS A 103 7.94 -11.54 -7.39
C LYS A 103 6.65 -11.69 -6.59
N LEU A 104 6.55 -11.09 -5.41
CA LEU A 104 5.36 -11.18 -4.56
C LEU A 104 4.12 -10.75 -5.34
N GLN A 105 3.11 -11.60 -5.29
CA GLN A 105 1.81 -11.32 -5.88
C GLN A 105 1.04 -10.39 -4.95
N THR A 106 0.34 -9.43 -5.53
CA THR A 106 -0.40 -8.39 -4.80
C THR A 106 -1.86 -8.35 -5.24
N HIS A 107 -2.75 -7.92 -4.34
CA HIS A 107 -4.20 -7.86 -4.59
C HIS A 107 -4.71 -6.45 -4.98
N GLY A 108 -3.79 -5.52 -5.28
CA GLY A 108 -4.08 -4.11 -5.57
C GLY A 108 -4.31 -3.78 -7.04
N PHE A 109 -3.81 -2.62 -7.47
CA PHE A 109 -3.94 -2.16 -8.85
C PHE A 109 -3.23 -3.06 -9.85
N PHE A 110 -2.09 -3.60 -9.43
CA PHE A 110 -1.27 -4.49 -10.25
C PHE A 110 -1.11 -5.84 -9.57
N THR A 111 -0.69 -6.84 -10.34
CA THR A 111 -0.60 -8.22 -9.85
C THR A 111 0.70 -8.52 -9.08
N THR A 112 1.72 -7.65 -9.18
CA THR A 112 2.99 -7.86 -8.47
C THR A 112 3.52 -6.56 -7.85
N GLU A 113 4.36 -6.67 -6.83
CA GLU A 113 5.05 -5.52 -6.23
C GLU A 113 5.91 -4.76 -7.23
N ARG A 114 6.69 -5.49 -8.06
CA ARG A 114 7.48 -4.87 -9.14
C ARG A 114 6.63 -3.95 -10.03
N ARG A 115 5.42 -4.39 -10.40
CA ARG A 115 4.53 -3.59 -11.25
C ARG A 115 4.03 -2.34 -10.53
N HIS A 116 3.76 -2.40 -9.23
CA HIS A 116 3.44 -1.22 -8.45
C HIS A 116 4.60 -0.21 -8.45
N VAL A 117 5.81 -0.67 -8.13
CA VAL A 117 7.00 0.20 -8.10
C VAL A 117 7.33 0.80 -9.47
N GLU A 118 7.11 0.06 -10.57
CA GLU A 118 7.26 0.59 -11.95
C GLU A 118 6.34 1.77 -12.27
N HIS A 119 5.20 1.91 -11.58
CA HIS A 119 4.25 3.01 -11.78
C HIS A 119 4.48 4.18 -10.81
N VAL A 120 5.40 4.04 -9.85
CA VAL A 120 5.77 5.16 -8.99
C VAL A 120 6.52 6.19 -9.83
N ASN A 121 6.13 7.46 -9.73
CA ASN A 121 6.87 8.52 -10.40
C ASN A 121 8.32 8.52 -9.90
N VAL A 122 9.29 8.43 -10.81
CA VAL A 122 10.73 8.36 -10.46
C VAL A 122 11.16 9.54 -9.57
N ARG A 123 10.55 10.71 -9.76
CA ARG A 123 10.82 11.90 -8.93
C ARG A 123 10.29 11.75 -7.49
N ASN A 124 9.34 10.87 -7.26
CA ASN A 124 8.67 10.62 -6.00
C ASN A 124 9.14 9.33 -5.31
N LEU A 125 10.12 8.58 -5.84
CA LEU A 125 10.70 7.43 -5.11
C LEU A 125 11.25 7.82 -3.73
N GLY A 126 11.72 9.06 -3.57
CA GLY A 126 12.18 9.62 -2.30
C GLY A 126 11.08 10.24 -1.43
N CYS A 127 9.80 9.91 -1.66
CA CYS A 127 8.68 10.48 -0.89
C CYS A 127 8.62 9.98 0.58
N VAL A 128 9.32 8.88 0.88
CA VAL A 128 9.47 8.35 2.23
C VAL A 128 10.89 8.64 2.73
N ASN A 129 10.99 9.22 3.92
CA ASN A 129 12.28 9.41 4.57
C ASN A 129 12.73 8.10 5.22
N VAL A 130 13.50 7.30 4.48
CA VAL A 130 14.02 6.01 4.94
C VAL A 130 14.94 6.09 6.17
N SER A 131 15.50 7.27 6.47
CA SER A 131 16.32 7.46 7.68
C SER A 131 15.50 7.46 8.98
N LEU A 132 14.17 7.55 8.88
CA LEU A 132 13.25 7.45 10.01
C LEU A 132 12.66 6.04 10.19
N LEU A 133 13.05 5.08 9.36
CA LEU A 133 12.63 3.69 9.53
C LEU A 133 13.26 3.11 10.81
N PRO A 134 12.56 2.20 11.50
CA PRO A 134 13.14 1.49 12.63
C PRO A 134 14.38 0.72 12.18
N THR A 135 15.36 0.61 13.07
CA THR A 135 16.51 -0.26 12.82
C THR A 135 16.11 -1.73 12.91
N GLU A 136 16.94 -2.63 12.37
CA GLU A 136 16.78 -4.08 12.56
C GLU A 136 16.69 -4.43 14.07
N GLU A 137 17.45 -3.74 14.92
CA GLU A 137 17.39 -3.94 16.38
C GLU A 137 16.04 -3.51 16.95
N ASP A 138 15.52 -2.34 16.55
CA ASP A 138 14.19 -1.87 16.99
C ASP A 138 13.09 -2.84 16.56
N ALA A 139 13.13 -3.32 15.31
CA ALA A 139 12.17 -4.28 14.77
C ALA A 139 12.24 -5.63 15.51
N ASN A 140 13.45 -6.14 15.78
CA ASN A 140 13.66 -7.34 16.57
C ASN A 140 13.09 -7.21 17.99
N LEU A 141 13.39 -6.11 18.68
CA LEU A 141 12.87 -5.84 20.02
C LEU A 141 11.35 -5.74 20.04
N PHE A 142 10.75 -5.21 18.98
CA PHE A 142 9.31 -5.14 18.82
C PHE A 142 8.70 -6.54 18.63
N TYR A 143 9.19 -7.33 17.68
CA TYR A 143 8.64 -8.66 17.39
C TYR A 143 8.89 -9.70 18.49
N ALA A 144 9.99 -9.57 19.24
CA ALA A 144 10.30 -10.44 20.38
C ALA A 144 9.27 -10.34 21.52
N GLN A 145 8.41 -9.30 21.53
CA GLN A 145 7.31 -9.19 22.49
C GLN A 145 6.24 -10.27 22.28
N ASP A 146 6.10 -10.76 21.05
CA ASP A 146 5.28 -11.93 20.74
C ASP A 146 6.06 -13.21 21.06
N LYS A 147 5.75 -13.83 22.20
CA LYS A 147 6.41 -15.04 22.68
C LYS A 147 6.23 -16.23 21.73
N VAL A 148 5.13 -16.28 20.99
CA VAL A 148 4.85 -17.38 20.04
C VAL A 148 5.74 -17.21 18.82
N LEU A 149 5.77 -16.00 18.25
CA LEU A 149 6.64 -15.69 17.13
C LEU A 149 8.12 -15.85 17.50
N HIS A 150 8.55 -15.32 18.65
CA HIS A 150 9.92 -15.42 19.12
C HIS A 150 10.38 -16.88 19.27
N ALA A 151 9.51 -17.78 19.75
CA ALA A 151 9.84 -19.20 19.87
C ALA A 151 10.12 -19.90 18.52
N THR A 152 9.65 -19.33 17.40
CA THR A 152 9.94 -19.83 16.05
C THR A 152 11.28 -19.33 15.48
N GLY A 153 11.82 -18.22 16.03
CA GLY A 153 12.97 -17.50 15.48
C GLY A 153 12.68 -16.74 14.18
N TYR A 154 11.41 -16.63 13.77
CA TYR A 154 11.03 -15.86 12.58
C TYR A 154 11.03 -14.35 12.79
N ASP A 155 10.93 -13.87 14.03
CA ASP A 155 11.10 -12.46 14.39
C ASP A 155 12.43 -11.90 13.86
N ALA A 156 13.53 -12.63 14.05
CA ALA A 156 14.85 -12.26 13.55
C ALA A 156 14.92 -12.20 12.02
N ILE A 157 14.15 -13.05 11.34
CA ILE A 157 14.11 -13.10 9.88
C ILE A 157 13.26 -11.94 9.33
N ILE A 158 12.13 -11.64 9.97
CA ILE A 158 11.25 -10.53 9.59
C ILE A 158 11.96 -9.19 9.80
N ALA A 159 12.72 -9.03 10.88
CA ALA A 159 13.44 -7.79 11.18
C ALA A 159 14.59 -7.45 10.20
N GLN A 160 15.05 -8.44 9.42
CA GLN A 160 16.11 -8.28 8.41
C GLN A 160 15.61 -7.90 7.02
N GLY A 161 14.32 -8.15 6.73
CA GLY A 161 13.70 -7.85 5.44
C GLY A 161 13.29 -6.39 5.34
#